data_AF-A0A9D2RHG2-F1
#
_entry.id   AF-A0A9D2RHG2-F1
#
_cell.length_a   1.000
_cell.length_b   1.000
_cell.length_c   1.000
_cell.angle_alpha   90.00
_cell.angle_beta   90.00
_cell.angle_gamma   90.00
#
_symmetry.space_group_name_H-M   'P 1'
#
loop_
_entity.id
_entity.type
_entity.pdbx_description
1 polymer ?
#
loop_
_entity_poly.entity_id
_entity_poly.type
_entity_poly.pdbx_seq_one_letter_code
_entity_poly.pdbx_strand_id
1 'polypeptide(L)'
;QVSQEVNGQKVPVEGGFDLDLLGIFGYQQGVSQVGQQYPSQAFQVKAGKALQPFTVRTTTRTVEAKAPLQTVQGKQQCWPIRYDRHIGASQVSVKGLKIGTPEIRGEVTDWYCPDSRLVMRQDSTQNGVPSYIEVQAVK
;
A
#
# COMPACT_ATOMS: atom_id res chain seq x y z
N GLN A 1 1.59 17.55 2.43
CA GLN A 1 2.04 17.79 3.81
C GLN A 1 0.80 17.78 4.69
N VAL A 2 0.60 16.77 5.54
CA VAL A 2 -0.59 16.73 6.40
C VAL A 2 -0.15 16.42 7.83
N SER A 3 0.31 17.45 8.52
CA SER A 3 0.50 17.48 9.97
C SER A 3 -0.19 18.75 10.45
N GLN A 4 -0.98 18.65 11.51
CA GLN A 4 -1.42 19.83 12.25
C GLN A 4 -0.50 20.00 13.46
N GLU A 5 -0.05 21.23 13.68
CA GLU A 5 0.67 21.59 14.90
C GLU A 5 -0.35 22.02 15.94
N VAL A 6 -0.35 21.32 17.08
CA VAL A 6 -1.04 21.76 18.29
C VAL A 6 0.03 21.88 19.37
N ASN A 7 0.19 23.08 19.94
CA ASN A 7 1.22 23.39 20.94
C ASN A 7 2.66 23.01 20.55
N GLY A 8 3.05 23.24 19.28
CA GLY A 8 4.41 22.98 18.80
C GLY A 8 4.75 21.49 18.64
N GLN A 9 3.77 20.60 18.80
CA GLN A 9 3.93 19.16 18.60
C GLN A 9 3.16 18.76 17.34
N LYS A 10 3.83 18.11 16.39
CA LYS A 10 3.18 17.54 15.20
C LYS A 10 2.31 16.37 15.63
N VAL A 11 1.00 16.56 15.61
CA VAL A 11 0.03 15.51 15.97
C VAL A 11 -0.52 14.89 14.69
N PRO A 12 -0.54 13.55 14.57
CA PRO A 12 -1.19 12.88 13.45
C PRO A 12 -2.67 13.23 13.41
N VAL A 13 -3.18 13.62 12.24
CA VAL A 13 -4.61 13.92 12.05
C VAL A 13 -5.41 12.64 12.25
N GLU A 14 -6.35 12.64 13.21
CA GLU A 14 -7.26 11.51 13.42
C GLU A 14 -8.08 11.24 12.15
N GLY A 15 -7.99 10.00 11.65
CA GLY A 15 -8.60 9.58 10.39
C GLY A 15 -7.69 9.75 9.16
N GLY A 16 -6.44 10.20 9.35
CA GLY A 16 -5.44 10.22 8.30
C GLY A 16 -4.98 8.81 7.93
N PHE A 17 -5.12 8.48 6.65
CA PHE A 17 -4.42 7.39 5.99
C PHE A 17 -2.95 7.40 6.43
N ASP A 18 -2.50 6.32 7.08
CA ASP A 18 -1.15 6.27 7.64
C ASP A 18 -0.13 6.33 6.51
N LEU A 19 0.75 7.33 6.53
CA LEU A 19 1.85 7.43 5.58
C LEU A 19 2.86 6.29 5.79
N ASP A 20 2.81 5.57 6.93
CA ASP A 20 3.58 4.35 7.15
C ASP A 20 3.07 3.17 6.29
N LEU A 21 1.79 3.17 5.90
CA LEU A 21 1.30 2.30 4.82
C LEU A 21 1.81 2.75 3.45
N LEU A 22 2.21 4.02 3.28
CA LEU A 22 2.88 4.45 2.05
C LEU A 22 4.35 3.98 1.98
N GLY A 23 4.95 3.58 3.11
CA GLY A 23 6.25 2.91 3.14
C GLY A 23 6.28 1.62 2.30
N ILE A 24 5.11 1.07 1.97
CA ILE A 24 4.92 -0.07 1.06
C ILE A 24 5.18 0.33 -0.41
N PHE A 25 5.01 1.59 -0.80
CA PHE A 25 5.30 2.08 -2.17
C PHE A 25 6.79 2.45 -2.38
N GLY A 26 7.60 2.39 -1.33
CA GLY A 26 8.98 2.84 -1.36
C GLY A 26 9.94 1.76 -1.84
N TYR A 27 10.22 1.73 -3.14
CA TYR A 27 11.38 1.01 -3.68
C TYR A 27 12.65 1.87 -3.54
N GLN A 28 13.01 2.23 -2.30
CA GLN A 28 14.07 3.22 -2.01
C GLN A 28 15.46 2.81 -2.53
N GLN A 29 15.71 1.51 -2.61
CA GLN A 29 16.94 0.96 -3.21
C GLN A 29 16.94 1.06 -4.75
N GLY A 30 15.84 1.50 -5.34
CA GLY A 30 15.61 1.54 -6.77
C GLY A 30 15.25 0.16 -7.34
N VAL A 31 14.49 0.17 -8.43
CA VAL A 31 14.18 -1.02 -9.23
C VAL A 31 15.04 -1.00 -10.49
N SER A 32 15.98 -1.94 -10.62
CA SER A 32 16.99 -1.93 -11.68
C SER A 32 16.86 -3.08 -12.68
N GLN A 33 16.33 -4.24 -12.29
CA GLN A 33 16.30 -5.43 -13.14
C GLN A 33 15.13 -6.38 -12.86
N VAL A 34 14.79 -7.19 -13.87
CA VAL A 34 13.85 -8.31 -13.76
C VAL A 34 14.36 -9.33 -12.76
N GLY A 35 13.47 -9.90 -11.96
CA GLY A 35 13.79 -10.90 -10.95
C GLY A 35 14.41 -10.31 -9.68
N GLN A 36 14.63 -8.99 -9.61
CA GLN A 36 15.00 -8.35 -8.36
C GLN A 36 13.92 -8.62 -7.31
N GLN A 37 14.35 -9.02 -6.12
CA GLN A 37 13.47 -9.37 -5.01
C GLN A 37 13.58 -8.38 -3.87
N TYR A 38 12.46 -8.14 -3.22
CA TYR A 38 12.42 -7.45 -1.94
C TYR A 38 11.84 -8.39 -0.88
N PRO A 39 12.43 -8.41 0.33
CA PRO A 39 12.03 -9.35 1.37
C PRO A 39 10.56 -9.15 1.75
N SER A 40 9.98 -10.23 2.27
CA SER A 40 8.69 -10.20 2.96
C SER A 40 8.71 -9.20 4.12
N GLN A 41 7.57 -8.61 4.39
CA GLN A 41 7.42 -7.62 5.45
C GLN A 41 6.19 -7.92 6.28
N ALA A 42 6.21 -7.47 7.54
CA ALA A 42 5.07 -7.54 8.43
C ALA A 42 4.96 -6.21 9.18
N PHE A 43 3.75 -5.66 9.19
CA PHE A 43 3.44 -4.37 9.79
C PHE A 43 2.26 -4.53 10.73
N GLN A 44 2.32 -3.86 11.88
CA GLN A 44 1.14 -3.69 12.73
C GLN A 44 0.49 -2.36 12.39
N VAL A 45 -0.78 -2.41 11.99
CA VAL A 45 -1.54 -1.24 11.56
C VAL A 45 -2.57 -0.90 12.63
N LYS A 46 -2.66 0.38 12.98
CA LYS A 46 -3.69 0.93 13.86
C LYS A 46 -4.49 1.97 13.09
N ALA A 47 -5.65 1.60 12.56
CA ALA A 47 -6.47 2.50 11.74
C ALA A 47 -7.67 3.03 12.53
N GLY A 48 -7.58 4.28 12.99
CA GLY A 48 -8.65 4.94 13.75
C GLY A 48 -8.87 4.36 15.16
N LYS A 49 -9.84 4.92 15.88
CA LYS A 49 -10.15 4.53 17.28
C LYS A 49 -11.05 3.30 17.39
N ALA A 50 -11.89 3.07 16.39
CA ALA A 50 -12.91 2.02 16.41
C ALA A 50 -12.38 0.64 15.98
N LEU A 51 -11.28 0.59 15.24
CA LEU A 51 -10.69 -0.64 14.74
C LEU A 51 -9.56 -1.11 15.67
N GLN A 52 -9.58 -2.38 16.04
CA GLN A 52 -8.46 -2.97 16.74
C GLN A 52 -7.23 -3.05 15.83
N PRO A 53 -6.01 -2.94 16.39
CA PRO A 53 -4.80 -3.13 15.63
C PRO A 53 -4.81 -4.47 14.90
N PHE A 54 -4.34 -4.49 13.66
CA PHE A 54 -4.29 -5.69 12.84
C PHE A 54 -2.93 -5.79 12.14
N THR A 55 -2.53 -7.00 11.76
CA THR A 55 -1.25 -7.22 11.07
C THR A 55 -1.47 -7.24 9.56
N VAL A 56 -0.62 -6.56 8.82
CA VAL A 56 -0.48 -6.74 7.37
C VAL A 56 0.84 -7.45 7.12
N ARG A 57 0.83 -8.54 6.36
CA ARG A 57 2.02 -9.27 5.92
C ARG A 57 2.09 -9.26 4.40
N THR A 58 3.29 -9.16 3.85
CA THR A 58 3.55 -9.33 2.43
C THR A 58 4.51 -10.49 2.22
N THR A 59 4.34 -11.24 1.13
CA THR A 59 5.36 -12.20 0.69
C THR A 59 6.55 -11.47 0.04
N THR A 60 7.53 -12.24 -0.43
CA THR A 60 8.62 -11.71 -1.25
C THR A 60 8.04 -11.01 -2.48
N ARG A 61 8.44 -9.76 -2.69
CA ARG A 61 8.06 -8.98 -3.86
C ARG A 61 9.03 -9.25 -4.99
N THR A 62 8.52 -9.57 -6.17
CA THR A 62 9.37 -9.90 -7.33
C THR A 62 9.09 -8.96 -8.49
N VAL A 63 10.16 -8.38 -9.03
CA VAL A 63 10.12 -7.48 -10.18
C VAL A 63 9.98 -8.30 -11.48
N GLU A 64 9.02 -7.94 -12.31
CA GLU A 64 8.79 -8.56 -13.63
C GLU A 64 9.34 -7.70 -14.77
N ALA A 65 9.16 -8.14 -16.03
CA ALA A 65 9.53 -7.35 -17.20
C ALA A 65 8.72 -6.05 -17.28
N LYS A 66 9.36 -4.95 -17.72
CA LYS A 66 8.66 -3.68 -17.93
C LYS A 66 7.47 -3.86 -18.85
N ALA A 67 6.38 -3.16 -18.52
CA ALA A 67 5.20 -3.09 -19.34
C ALA A 67 4.70 -1.64 -19.42
N PRO A 68 4.05 -1.26 -20.54
CA PRO A 68 3.47 0.06 -20.67
C PRO A 68 2.29 0.26 -19.71
N LEU A 69 2.25 1.40 -19.03
CA LEU A 69 1.15 1.83 -18.18
C LEU A 69 0.73 3.25 -18.57
N GLN A 70 -0.56 3.48 -18.76
CA GLN A 70 -1.10 4.84 -18.85
C GLN A 70 -1.15 5.44 -17.45
N THR A 71 -0.58 6.63 -17.28
CA THR A 71 -0.56 7.36 -16.00
C THR A 71 -1.02 8.80 -16.22
N VAL A 72 -1.14 9.57 -15.14
CA VAL A 72 -1.41 11.02 -15.21
C VAL A 72 -0.29 11.84 -15.85
N GLN A 73 0.92 11.29 -15.96
CA GLN A 73 2.04 11.91 -16.66
C GLN A 73 2.18 11.39 -18.11
N GLY A 74 1.19 10.63 -18.60
CA GLY A 74 1.25 9.98 -19.91
C GLY A 74 1.61 8.50 -19.83
N LYS A 75 1.88 7.90 -20.98
CA LYS A 75 2.25 6.48 -21.11
C LYS A 75 3.71 6.27 -20.70
N GLN A 76 3.95 5.45 -19.69
CA GLN A 76 5.28 5.15 -19.14
C GLN A 76 5.62 3.66 -19.22
N GLN A 77 6.90 3.32 -19.22
CA GLN A 77 7.38 1.94 -19.10
C GLN A 77 7.69 1.63 -17.64
N CYS A 78 6.81 0.88 -16.99
CA CYS A 78 6.86 0.65 -15.55
C CYS A 78 7.18 -0.82 -15.25
N TRP A 79 7.87 -1.05 -14.14
CA TRP A 79 8.15 -2.37 -13.60
C TRP A 79 6.93 -2.87 -12.81
N PRO A 80 6.28 -3.97 -13.21
CA PRO A 80 5.30 -4.65 -12.39
C PRO A 80 6.03 -5.40 -11.27
N ILE A 81 5.56 -5.27 -10.04
CA ILE A 81 6.17 -5.90 -8.87
C ILE A 81 5.09 -6.67 -8.12
N ARG A 82 5.18 -8.00 -8.16
CA ARG A 82 4.13 -8.91 -7.69
C ARG A 82 4.44 -9.48 -6.31
N TYR A 83 3.39 -9.62 -5.51
CA TYR A 83 3.42 -10.23 -4.17
C TYR A 83 2.02 -10.57 -3.68
N ASP A 84 1.95 -11.35 -2.62
CA ASP A 84 0.73 -11.61 -1.88
C ASP A 84 0.69 -10.74 -0.63
N ARG A 85 -0.49 -10.21 -0.32
CA ARG A 85 -0.79 -9.47 0.90
C ARG A 85 -1.79 -10.25 1.75
N HIS A 86 -1.44 -10.45 3.02
CA HIS A 86 -2.29 -11.04 4.03
C HIS A 86 -2.60 -10.01 5.12
N ILE A 87 -3.87 -9.68 5.26
CA ILE A 87 -4.40 -8.83 6.32
C ILE A 87 -4.98 -9.77 7.37
N GLY A 88 -4.40 -9.75 8.57
CA GLY A 88 -4.88 -10.55 9.68
C GLY A 88 -6.28 -10.13 10.13
N ALA A 89 -7.01 -11.06 10.73
CA ALA A 89 -8.32 -10.79 11.30
C ALA A 89 -8.26 -9.63 12.31
N SER A 90 -9.33 -8.85 12.35
CA SER A 90 -9.48 -7.69 13.24
C SER A 90 -10.88 -7.63 13.83
N GLN A 91 -11.13 -6.60 14.64
CA GLN A 91 -12.44 -6.33 15.21
C GLN A 91 -12.72 -4.83 15.15
N VAL A 92 -13.91 -4.46 14.70
CA VAL A 92 -14.40 -3.08 14.72
C VAL A 92 -15.46 -2.91 15.81
N SER A 93 -15.42 -1.79 16.53
CA SER A 93 -16.41 -1.42 17.55
C SER A 93 -17.33 -0.33 17.00
N VAL A 94 -18.61 -0.65 16.83
CA VAL A 94 -19.63 0.29 16.32
C VAL A 94 -20.74 0.41 17.35
N LYS A 95 -20.90 1.59 17.96
CA LYS A 95 -21.94 1.86 18.98
C LYS A 95 -21.97 0.82 20.13
N GLY A 96 -20.80 0.35 20.56
CA GLY A 96 -20.67 -0.68 21.61
C GLY A 96 -20.79 -2.12 21.12
N LEU A 97 -21.19 -2.37 19.86
CA LEU A 97 -21.18 -3.69 19.25
C LEU A 97 -19.78 -4.00 18.69
N LYS A 98 -19.27 -5.18 19.02
CA LYS A 98 -17.99 -5.72 18.50
C LYS A 98 -18.27 -6.61 17.30
N ILE A 99 -17.77 -6.23 16.13
CA ILE A 99 -17.96 -6.96 14.87
C ILE A 99 -16.58 -7.48 14.43
N GLY A 100 -16.47 -8.81 14.28
CA GLY A 100 -15.26 -9.44 13.75
C GLY A 100 -15.10 -9.17 12.25
N THR A 101 -13.87 -8.86 11.83
CA THR A 101 -13.48 -8.78 10.42
C THR A 101 -12.57 -9.96 10.13
N PRO A 102 -12.90 -10.83 9.15
CA PRO A 102 -12.09 -12.01 8.85
C PRO A 102 -10.73 -11.61 8.28
N GLU A 103 -9.81 -12.57 8.23
CA GLU A 103 -8.57 -12.38 7.48
C GLU A 103 -8.86 -12.16 5.99
N ILE A 104 -8.03 -11.36 5.33
CA ILE A 104 -8.12 -11.08 3.90
C ILE A 104 -6.80 -11.47 3.25
N ARG A 105 -6.88 -12.21 2.15
CA ARG A 105 -5.74 -12.54 1.30
C ARG A 105 -5.96 -11.95 -0.07
N GLY A 106 -4.90 -11.44 -0.67
CA GLY A 106 -4.97 -10.94 -2.02
C GLY A 106 -3.63 -10.84 -2.72
N GLU A 107 -3.68 -10.93 -4.03
CA GLU A 107 -2.54 -10.70 -4.91
C GLU A 107 -2.44 -9.21 -5.18
N VAL A 108 -1.22 -8.68 -5.20
CA VAL A 108 -0.95 -7.25 -5.42
C VAL A 108 0.11 -7.08 -6.49
N THR A 109 -0.08 -6.10 -7.36
CA THR A 109 0.93 -5.65 -8.32
C THR A 109 1.17 -4.16 -8.15
N ASP A 110 2.36 -3.78 -7.70
CA ASP A 110 2.81 -2.39 -7.73
C ASP A 110 3.42 -2.07 -9.10
N TRP A 111 2.97 -0.99 -9.72
CA TRP A 111 3.51 -0.50 -10.98
C TRP A 111 4.50 0.64 -10.73
N TYR A 112 5.76 0.28 -10.52
CA TYR A 112 6.83 1.25 -10.28
C TYR A 112 7.34 1.83 -11.60
N CYS A 113 7.21 3.13 -11.79
CA CYS A 113 7.68 3.82 -12.99
C CYS A 113 9.04 4.50 -12.70
N PRO A 114 10.13 4.09 -13.39
CA PRO A 114 11.48 4.61 -13.13
C PRO A 114 11.63 6.13 -13.33
N ASP A 115 10.88 6.70 -14.29
CA ASP A 115 10.97 8.11 -14.65
C ASP A 115 10.49 9.01 -13.50
N SER A 116 9.43 8.60 -12.80
CA SER A 116 8.92 9.29 -11.61
C SER A 116 9.51 8.78 -10.29
N ARG A 117 10.17 7.61 -10.31
CA ARG A 117 10.65 6.87 -9.11
C ARG A 117 9.54 6.59 -8.11
N LEU A 118 8.33 6.38 -8.62
CA LEU A 118 7.11 6.15 -7.82
C LEU A 118 6.35 4.94 -8.32
N VAL A 119 5.60 4.32 -7.42
CA VAL A 119 4.50 3.43 -7.80
C VAL A 119 3.34 4.29 -8.28
N MET A 120 3.05 4.24 -9.58
CA MET A 120 1.99 5.06 -10.19
C MET A 120 0.61 4.40 -10.08
N ARG A 121 0.55 3.07 -10.03
CA ARG A 121 -0.67 2.28 -9.83
C ARG A 121 -0.38 1.07 -8.96
N GLN A 122 -1.33 0.66 -8.13
CA GLN A 122 -1.32 -0.63 -7.47
C GLN A 122 -2.61 -1.36 -7.82
N ASP A 123 -2.47 -2.53 -8.42
CA ASP A 123 -3.57 -3.45 -8.66
C ASP A 123 -3.67 -4.43 -7.50
N SER A 124 -4.87 -4.84 -7.15
CA SER A 124 -5.12 -5.82 -6.09
C SER A 124 -6.31 -6.69 -6.43
N THR A 125 -6.16 -8.00 -6.25
CA THR A 125 -7.28 -8.95 -6.28
C THR A 125 -7.48 -9.48 -4.87
N GLN A 126 -8.61 -9.14 -4.25
CA GLN A 126 -8.94 -9.59 -2.89
C GLN A 126 -10.24 -10.38 -2.94
N ASN A 127 -10.22 -11.63 -2.46
CA ASN A 127 -11.38 -12.53 -2.52
C ASN A 127 -11.99 -12.65 -3.93
N GLY A 128 -11.16 -12.65 -4.97
CA GLY A 128 -11.59 -12.70 -6.37
C GLY A 128 -12.13 -11.38 -6.94
N VAL A 129 -12.18 -10.31 -6.14
CA VAL A 129 -12.62 -8.99 -6.60
C VAL A 129 -11.39 -8.15 -6.98
N PRO A 130 -11.24 -7.78 -8.26
CA PRO A 130 -10.17 -6.89 -8.68
C PRO A 130 -10.46 -5.44 -8.29
N SER A 131 -9.41 -4.71 -7.93
CA SER A 131 -9.44 -3.29 -7.57
C SER A 131 -8.09 -2.68 -7.93
N TYR A 132 -8.04 -1.36 -8.10
CA TYR A 132 -6.77 -0.65 -8.23
C TYR A 132 -6.84 0.71 -7.55
N ILE A 133 -5.67 1.21 -7.17
CA ILE A 133 -5.45 2.59 -6.75
C ILE A 133 -4.42 3.21 -7.68
N GLU A 134 -4.62 4.45 -8.09
CA GLU A 134 -3.75 5.14 -9.05
C GLU A 134 -3.44 6.56 -8.59
N VAL A 135 -2.21 7.00 -8.82
CA VAL A 135 -1.77 8.38 -8.57
C VAL A 135 -2.49 9.32 -9.53
N GLN A 136 -3.34 10.20 -8.99
CA GLN A 136 -4.14 11.15 -9.77
C GLN A 136 -3.43 12.50 -10.02
N ALA A 137 -2.39 12.82 -9.24
CA ALA A 137 -1.61 14.04 -9.43
C ALA A 137 -0.22 13.88 -8.81
N VAL A 138 0.79 14.47 -9.46
CA VAL A 138 2.14 14.65 -8.91
C VAL A 138 2.39 16.15 -8.86
N LYS A 139 2.74 16.66 -7.68
CA LYS A 139 3.04 18.07 -7.46
C LYS A 139 4.54 18.29 -7.47
#